data_AF-A0A2E0PSN2-F1
#
_entry.id   AF-A0A2E0PSN2-F1
#
_cell.length_a   1.000
_cell.length_b   1.000
_cell.length_c   1.000
_cell.angle_alpha   90.00
_cell.angle_beta   90.00
_cell.angle_gamma   90.00
#
_symmetry.space_group_name_H-M   'P 1'
#
loop_
_entity.id
_entity.type
_entity.pdbx_description
1 polymer ?
#
loop_
_entity_poly.entity_id
_entity_poly.type
_entity_poly.pdbx_seq_one_letter_code
_entity_poly.pdbx_strand_id
1 'polypeptide(L)' 'MSDRLLPSDDPVAEEVLEWTIKRNSQDISQLMDWLEATDSRKDRELLIGRAMDLMEEIRHALRRLDDLR' A
#
# COMPACT_ATOMS: atom_id res chain seq x y z
N MET A 1 -19.24 -6.80 5.39
CA MET A 1 -18.24 -7.85 5.19
C MET A 1 -19.00 -9.05 4.65
N SER A 2 -18.95 -9.27 3.34
CA SER A 2 -19.61 -10.44 2.73
C SER A 2 -18.75 -11.65 3.02
N ASP A 3 -19.21 -12.54 3.91
CA ASP A 3 -18.60 -13.85 4.09
C ASP A 3 -18.65 -14.60 2.76
N ARG A 4 -17.49 -14.75 2.13
CA ARG A 4 -17.36 -15.44 0.86
C ARG A 4 -17.51 -16.95 1.12
N LEU A 5 -18.41 -17.60 0.38
CA LEU A 5 -18.73 -19.01 0.58
C LEU A 5 -17.65 -19.98 0.05
N LEU A 6 -16.67 -19.47 -0.71
CA LEU A 6 -15.53 -20.22 -1.26
C LEU A 6 -14.23 -19.44 -1.01
N PRO A 7 -13.11 -20.11 -0.66
CA PRO A 7 -11.79 -19.49 -0.55
C PRO A 7 -11.33 -18.91 -1.89
N SER A 8 -10.47 -17.88 -1.88
CA SER A 8 -9.76 -17.44 -3.09
C SER A 8 -8.94 -18.59 -3.71
N ASP A 9 -8.69 -18.50 -5.01
CA ASP A 9 -7.85 -19.43 -5.76
C ASP A 9 -6.42 -19.55 -5.18
N ASP A 10 -5.94 -18.49 -4.51
CA ASP A 10 -4.70 -18.50 -3.72
C ASP A 10 -4.89 -17.67 -2.43
N PRO A 11 -5.35 -18.30 -1.33
CA PRO A 11 -5.69 -17.57 -0.10
C PRO A 11 -4.47 -16.98 0.61
N VAL A 12 -3.28 -17.55 0.40
CA VAL A 12 -2.03 -17.01 0.95
C VAL A 12 -1.65 -15.74 0.19
N ALA A 13 -1.74 -15.77 -1.14
CA ALA A 13 -1.52 -14.56 -1.94
C ALA A 13 -2.51 -13.45 -1.60
N GLU A 14 -3.80 -13.78 -1.40
CA GLU A 14 -4.81 -12.82 -0.96
C GLU A 14 -4.42 -12.15 0.37
N GLU A 15 -4.07 -12.93 1.40
CA GLU A 15 -3.67 -12.40 2.71
C GLU A 15 -2.42 -11.51 2.62
N VAL A 16 -1.41 -11.91 1.84
CA VAL A 16 -0.20 -11.11 1.63
C VAL A 16 -0.50 -9.79 0.93
N LEU A 17 -1.40 -9.79 -0.05
CA LEU A 17 -1.79 -8.56 -0.76
C LEU A 17 -2.57 -7.61 0.14
N GLU A 18 -3.49 -8.13 0.95
CA GLU A 18 -4.21 -7.33 1.95
C GLU A 18 -3.25 -6.74 2.99
N TRP A 19 -2.31 -7.55 3.49
CA TRP A 19 -1.26 -7.09 4.39
C TRP A 19 -0.41 -5.99 3.76
N THR A 20 -0.03 -6.14 2.48
CA THR A 20 0.77 -5.17 1.73
C THR A 20 0.05 -3.83 1.62
N ILE A 21 -1.25 -3.85 1.28
CA ILE A 21 -2.06 -2.62 1.20
C ILE A 21 -2.11 -1.92 2.55
N LYS A 22 -2.35 -2.67 3.63
CA LYS A 22 -2.41 -2.13 4.99
C LYS A 22 -1.07 -1.53 5.41
N ARG A 23 0.03 -2.26 5.21
CA ARG A 23 1.37 -1.84 5.59
C ARG A 23 1.80 -0.60 4.83
N ASN A 24 1.64 -0.59 3.50
CA ASN A 24 2.03 0.54 2.67
C ASN A 24 1.22 1.81 3.01
N SER A 25 -0.06 1.66 3.37
CA SER A 25 -0.89 2.79 3.79
C SER A 25 -0.42 3.41 5.12
N GLN A 26 0.06 2.58 6.06
CA GLN A 26 0.68 3.05 7.30
C GLN A 26 2.01 3.76 7.02
N ASP A 27 2.85 3.18 6.16
CA ASP A 27 4.14 3.74 5.80
C ASP A 27 3.97 5.09 5.06
N ILE A 28 2.97 5.23 4.16
CA ILE A 28 2.63 6.52 3.53
C ILE A 28 2.23 7.56 4.58
N SER A 29 1.41 7.17 5.57
CA SER A 29 1.00 8.11 6.63
C SER A 29 2.22 8.65 7.39
N GLN A 30 3.17 7.77 7.74
CA GLN A 30 4.42 8.15 8.39
C GLN A 30 5.30 9.04 7.50
N LEU A 31 5.37 8.78 6.19
CA LEU A 31 6.09 9.65 5.25
C LEU A 31 5.50 11.06 5.20
N MET A 32 4.17 11.20 5.30
CA MET A 32 3.51 12.50 5.33
C MET A 32 3.79 13.26 6.62
N ASP A 33 3.82 12.58 7.78
CA ASP A 33 4.23 13.18 9.04
C ASP A 33 5.66 13.74 8.96
N TRP A 34 6.59 12.98 8.34
CA TRP A 34 7.96 13.45 8.13
C TRP A 34 8.06 14.58 7.10
N LEU A 35 7.20 14.58 6.09
CA LEU A 35 7.15 15.63 5.08
C LEU A 35 6.76 16.98 5.70
N GLU A 36 5.79 16.96 6.61
CA GLU A 36 5.37 18.14 7.38
C GLU A 36 6.48 18.67 8.29
N ALA A 37 7.23 17.77 8.95
CA ALA A 37 8.27 18.13 9.90
C ALA A 37 9.63 18.54 9.27
N THR A 38 9.83 18.29 7.97
CA THR A 38 11.11 18.51 7.28
C THR A 38 11.18 19.89 6.63
N ASP A 39 12.29 20.62 6.80
CA ASP A 39 12.51 21.93 6.13
C ASP A 39 13.32 21.83 4.82
N SER A 40 14.07 20.75 4.64
CA SER A 40 14.90 20.51 3.47
C SER A 40 14.06 20.18 2.25
N ARG A 41 14.12 21.02 1.21
CA ARG A 41 13.43 20.78 -0.07
C ARG A 41 13.80 19.44 -0.68
N LYS A 42 15.09 19.07 -0.65
CA LYS A 42 15.58 17.81 -1.22
C LYS A 42 14.97 16.61 -0.49
N ASP A 43 14.87 16.67 0.83
CA ASP A 43 14.31 15.59 1.62
C ASP A 43 12.79 15.51 1.43
N ARG A 44 12.10 16.64 1.25
CA ARG A 44 10.69 16.66 0.83
C ARG A 44 10.47 15.97 -0.52
N GLU A 45 11.33 16.25 -1.51
CA GLU A 45 11.27 15.61 -2.83
C GLU A 45 11.48 14.08 -2.71
N LEU A 46 12.41 13.63 -1.87
CA LEU A 46 12.66 12.21 -1.59
C LEU A 46 11.43 11.53 -0.95
N LEU A 47 10.85 12.15 0.08
CA LEU A 47 9.68 11.62 0.80
C LEU A 47 8.47 11.49 -0.12
N ILE A 48 8.23 12.49 -0.97
CA ILE A 48 7.16 12.45 -1.99
C ILE A 48 7.39 11.32 -2.97
N GLY A 49 8.62 11.18 -3.49
CA GLY A 49 8.98 10.08 -4.38
C GLY A 49 8.68 8.71 -3.75
N ARG A 50 9.08 8.51 -2.50
CA ARG A 50 8.82 7.24 -1.80
C ARG A 50 7.33 6.99 -1.58
N ALA A 51 6.55 8.03 -1.25
CA ALA A 51 5.10 7.89 -1.10
C ALA A 51 4.42 7.52 -2.43
N MET A 52 4.89 8.07 -3.55
CA MET A 52 4.43 7.70 -4.90
C MET A 52 4.69 6.23 -5.24
N ASP A 53 5.88 5.72 -4.92
CA ASP A 53 6.23 4.31 -5.12
C ASP A 53 5.29 3.39 -4.33
N LEU A 54 5.08 3.70 -3.03
CA LEU A 54 4.17 2.92 -2.19
C LEU A 54 2.72 2.96 -2.69
N MET A 55 2.26 4.11 -3.19
CA MET A 55 0.94 4.21 -3.83
C MET A 55 0.85 3.35 -5.09
N GLU A 56 1.93 3.22 -5.86
CA GLU A 56 1.97 2.32 -7.01
C GLU A 56 1.90 0.84 -6.61
N GLU A 57 2.62 0.45 -5.57
CA GLU A 57 2.55 -0.90 -4.99
C GLU A 57 1.12 -1.22 -4.52
N ILE A 58 0.45 -0.29 -3.84
CA ILE A 58 -0.97 -0.45 -3.45
C ILE A 58 -1.86 -0.65 -4.68
N ARG A 59 -1.69 0.18 -5.73
CA ARG A 59 -2.46 0.02 -6.98
C ARG A 59 -2.19 -1.32 -7.65
N HIS A 60 -0.97 -1.84 -7.57
CA HIS A 60 -0.65 -3.16 -8.10
C HIS A 60 -1.32 -4.26 -7.27
N ALA A 61 -1.23 -4.18 -5.94
CA ALA A 61 -1.82 -5.17 -5.05
C ALA A 61 -3.34 -5.26 -5.19
N LEU A 62 -4.02 -4.11 -5.31
CA LEU A 62 -5.47 -4.05 -5.55
C LEU A 62 -5.87 -4.73 -6.87
N ARG A 63 -5.15 -4.45 -7.97
CA ARG A 63 -5.38 -5.13 -9.25
C ARG A 63 -5.20 -6.64 -9.14
N ARG A 64 -4.16 -7.07 -8.43
CA ARG A 64 -3.89 -8.51 -8.24
C ARG A 64 -4.95 -9.19 -7.38
N LEU A 65 -5.50 -8.50 -6.37
CA LEU A 65 -6.64 -8.99 -5.60
C LEU A 65 -7.88 -9.15 -6.46
N ASP A 66 -8.13 -8.22 -7.38
CA ASP A 66 -9.23 -8.36 -8.34
C ASP A 66 -9.03 -9.55 -9.29
N ASP A 67 -7.79 -9.86 -9.68
CA ASP A 67 -7.47 -11.06 -10.48
C ASP A 67 -7.62 -12.38 -9.70
N LEU A 68 -7.60 -12.33 -8.36
CA LEU A 68 -7.79 -13.49 -7.46
C LEU A 68 -9.26 -13.69 -7.05
N ARG A 69 -10.16 -12.82 -7.54
CA ARG A 69 -11.60 -12.84 -7.27
C ARG A 69 -12.38 -13.49 -8.39
#